data_AF-A0A6P1MJ09-F1
#
_entry.id   AF-A0A6P1MJ09-F1
#
_cell.length_a   1.000
_cell.length_b   1.000
_cell.length_c   1.000
_cell.angle_alpha   90.00
_cell.angle_beta   90.00
_cell.angle_gamma   90.00
#
_symmetry.space_group_name_H-M   'P 1'
#
loop_
_entity.id
_entity.type
_entity.pdbx_description
1 polymer ?
#
loop_
_entity_poly.entity_id
_entity_poly.type
_entity_poly.pdbx_seq_one_letter_code
_entity_poly.pdbx_strand_id
1 'polypeptide(L)'
;MKHLKLFLILVLTCLLFAACSNNGADKESEQLTDDTTKATVADKAESNIAQQTKEYILKGQEDIPEARQLQWSETFLNQVDIDAIYKKYIADGGKKDDIKSFAAYLTQNAPTPDNWQEMVKSDIAKDYDEKVSKIELLQDDLYQVYIEKDGSEIPYVVVNSRTGYYHG
;
A
#
# COMPACT_ATOMS: atom_id res chain seq x y z
N MET A 1 -39.31 37.49 6.09
CA MET A 1 -39.67 38.31 4.92
C MET A 1 -38.72 37.89 3.79
N LYS A 2 -39.14 36.94 2.93
CA LYS A 2 -39.53 37.18 1.51
C LYS A 2 -38.46 38.03 0.80
N HIS A 3 -37.68 37.50 -0.14
CA HIS A 3 -38.13 37.39 -1.53
C HIS A 3 -37.46 36.27 -2.34
N LEU A 4 -38.34 35.36 -2.77
CA LEU A 4 -38.30 34.54 -3.97
C LEU A 4 -38.28 35.43 -5.23
N LYS A 5 -37.40 35.16 -6.21
CA LYS A 5 -37.66 35.39 -7.64
C LYS A 5 -37.02 34.31 -8.51
N LEU A 6 -37.88 33.36 -8.83
CA LEU A 6 -37.89 32.48 -10.01
C LEU A 6 -37.85 33.32 -11.29
N PHE A 7 -37.04 32.96 -12.31
CA PHE A 7 -37.43 33.15 -13.70
C PHE A 7 -36.78 32.10 -14.61
N LEU A 8 -37.67 31.25 -15.11
CA LEU A 8 -37.58 30.28 -16.20
C LEU A 8 -37.68 31.02 -17.54
N ILE A 9 -36.78 30.80 -18.51
CA ILE A 9 -37.09 31.00 -19.94
C ILE A 9 -36.48 29.86 -20.76
N LEU A 10 -37.37 29.18 -21.47
CA LEU A 10 -37.22 28.09 -22.43
C LEU A 10 -37.61 28.63 -23.81
N VAL A 11 -36.76 28.47 -24.83
CA VAL A 11 -37.09 28.58 -26.27
C VAL A 11 -35.96 27.82 -27.00
N LEU A 12 -36.08 26.61 -27.54
CA LEU A 12 -36.98 26.05 -28.57
C LEU A 12 -36.91 26.78 -29.92
N THR A 13 -36.09 26.30 -30.85
CA THR A 13 -36.40 26.35 -32.29
C THR A 13 -35.78 25.18 -33.04
N CYS A 14 -36.67 24.32 -33.53
CA CYS A 14 -36.47 23.31 -34.56
C CYS A 14 -36.19 23.93 -35.94
N LEU A 15 -35.71 23.08 -36.85
CA LEU A 15 -36.15 22.83 -38.23
C LEU A 15 -34.96 22.75 -39.21
N LEU A 16 -34.90 21.87 -40.23
CA LEU A 16 -35.54 20.59 -40.59
C LEU A 16 -34.91 20.20 -41.96
N PHE A 17 -34.77 18.89 -42.19
CA PHE A 17 -34.85 18.12 -43.46
C PHE A 17 -33.97 18.39 -44.70
N ALA A 18 -33.37 17.29 -45.19
CA ALA A 18 -33.54 16.65 -46.52
C ALA A 18 -32.26 15.85 -46.87
N ALA A 19 -32.20 14.71 -47.56
CA ALA A 19 -33.14 13.71 -48.06
C ALA A 19 -32.32 12.47 -48.54
N CYS A 20 -32.95 11.29 -48.46
CA CYS A 20 -32.81 10.00 -49.17
C CYS A 20 -31.50 9.48 -49.85
N SER A 21 -31.17 8.23 -49.46
CA SER A 21 -30.90 7.01 -50.26
C SER A 21 -29.56 6.78 -50.98
N ASN A 22 -28.76 5.80 -50.50
CA ASN A 22 -28.50 4.51 -51.19
C ASN A 22 -27.51 3.58 -50.44
N ASN A 23 -27.92 2.31 -50.33
CA ASN A 23 -27.18 1.04 -50.20
C ASN A 23 -25.70 1.00 -49.76
N GLY A 24 -25.43 0.20 -48.72
CA GLY A 24 -24.13 -0.46 -48.55
C GLY A 24 -23.76 -0.84 -47.10
N ALA A 25 -23.96 -2.12 -46.79
CA ALA A 25 -23.14 -3.00 -45.93
C ALA A 25 -22.80 -2.63 -44.46
N ASP A 26 -23.02 -3.64 -43.61
CA ASP A 26 -22.25 -4.03 -42.41
C ASP A 26 -22.67 -3.57 -40.99
N LYS A 27 -23.39 -4.51 -40.33
CA LYS A 27 -23.30 -5.11 -38.97
C LYS A 27 -22.96 -4.30 -37.69
N GLU A 28 -23.62 -4.77 -36.61
CA GLU A 28 -23.53 -4.47 -35.15
C GLU A 28 -24.19 -3.16 -34.69
N SER A 29 -24.96 -3.05 -33.60
CA SER A 29 -25.18 -3.90 -32.42
C SER A 29 -26.48 -3.45 -31.71
N GLU A 30 -27.29 -4.42 -31.26
CA GLU A 30 -28.35 -4.33 -30.24
C GLU A 30 -28.07 -5.51 -29.31
N GLN A 31 -28.24 -5.53 -27.99
CA GLN A 31 -28.70 -4.62 -26.94
C GLN A 31 -28.53 -5.43 -25.63
N LEU A 32 -28.87 -4.81 -24.48
CA LEU A 32 -29.29 -5.39 -23.18
C LEU A 32 -28.19 -5.41 -22.11
N THR A 33 -28.14 -4.42 -21.22
CA THR A 33 -28.93 -4.25 -19.96
C THR A 33 -28.73 -5.38 -18.96
N ASP A 34 -28.12 -5.10 -17.81
CA ASP A 34 -28.65 -5.59 -16.54
C ASP A 34 -28.22 -4.72 -15.35
N ASP A 35 -29.17 -4.57 -14.45
CA ASP A 35 -29.16 -3.88 -13.17
C ASP A 35 -28.47 -4.76 -12.11
N THR A 36 -27.74 -4.14 -11.18
CA THR A 36 -27.47 -4.59 -9.79
C THR A 36 -26.28 -3.77 -9.26
N THR A 37 -26.54 -2.53 -8.87
CA THR A 37 -25.59 -1.76 -8.05
C THR A 37 -25.93 -1.94 -6.57
N LYS A 38 -25.42 -3.01 -5.95
CA LYS A 38 -25.40 -3.13 -4.48
C LYS A 38 -24.25 -4.00 -3.97
N ALA A 39 -23.03 -3.72 -4.41
CA ALA A 39 -21.79 -4.17 -3.76
C ALA A 39 -20.61 -3.35 -4.33
N THR A 40 -20.39 -2.10 -3.91
CA THR A 40 -19.26 -1.32 -4.47
C THR A 40 -18.82 -0.08 -3.69
N VAL A 41 -19.03 -0.02 -2.37
CA VAL A 41 -18.59 1.15 -1.58
C VAL A 41 -17.66 0.79 -0.41
N ALA A 42 -17.72 -0.44 0.12
CA ALA A 42 -16.80 -0.89 1.15
C ALA A 42 -15.41 -1.27 0.59
N ASP A 43 -15.37 -1.96 -0.55
CA ASP A 43 -14.11 -2.52 -1.10
C ASP A 43 -13.14 -1.47 -1.66
N LYS A 44 -13.63 -0.27 -2.01
CA LYS A 44 -12.79 0.79 -2.59
C LYS A 44 -12.10 1.68 -1.55
N ALA A 45 -12.57 1.65 -0.30
CA ALA A 45 -11.96 2.38 0.82
C ALA A 45 -10.85 1.57 1.49
N GLU A 46 -10.99 0.24 1.57
CA GLU A 46 -9.96 -0.66 2.11
C GLU A 46 -8.69 -0.67 1.25
N SER A 47 -8.82 -0.67 -0.09
CA SER A 47 -7.65 -0.65 -1.00
C SER A 47 -6.81 0.64 -0.94
N ASN A 48 -7.29 1.71 -0.27
CA ASN A 48 -6.56 2.97 -0.11
C ASN A 48 -5.67 2.96 1.13
N ILE A 49 -6.11 2.31 2.22
CA ILE A 49 -5.38 2.30 3.49
C ILE A 49 -4.03 1.60 3.36
N ALA A 50 -3.97 0.46 2.68
CA ALA A 50 -2.71 -0.25 2.48
C ALA A 50 -1.67 0.63 1.76
N GLN A 51 -2.06 1.30 0.68
CA GLN A 51 -1.17 2.19 -0.07
C GLN A 51 -0.74 3.40 0.77
N GLN A 52 -1.69 4.08 1.41
CA GLN A 52 -1.41 5.24 2.27
C GLN A 52 -0.47 4.87 3.43
N THR A 53 -0.63 3.68 4.00
CA THR A 53 0.21 3.18 5.08
C THR A 53 1.63 2.89 4.59
N LYS A 54 1.79 2.26 3.42
CA LYS A 54 3.11 2.05 2.81
C LYS A 54 3.80 3.38 2.52
N GLU A 55 3.09 4.33 1.93
CA GLU A 55 3.62 5.66 1.62
C GLU A 55 4.01 6.42 2.89
N TYR A 56 3.18 6.35 3.93
CA TYR A 56 3.52 6.92 5.23
C TYR A 56 4.80 6.31 5.80
N ILE A 57 4.92 4.99 5.86
CA ILE A 57 6.10 4.31 6.43
C ILE A 57 7.37 4.63 5.63
N LEU A 58 7.33 4.54 4.31
CA LEU A 58 8.53 4.66 3.47
C LEU A 58 8.97 6.11 3.26
N LYS A 59 8.04 7.08 3.30
CA LYS A 59 8.31 8.47 2.87
C LYS A 59 7.65 9.55 3.74
N GLY A 60 6.53 9.26 4.39
CA GLY A 60 5.69 10.26 5.07
C GLY A 60 6.11 10.63 6.50
N GLN A 61 7.36 10.39 6.91
CA GLN A 61 7.83 10.59 8.30
C GLN A 61 8.88 11.69 8.45
N GLU A 62 9.03 12.60 7.47
CA GLU A 62 10.10 13.61 7.42
C GLU A 62 10.14 14.54 8.65
N ASP A 63 8.99 14.85 9.25
CA ASP A 63 8.90 15.69 10.47
C ASP A 63 9.23 14.92 11.78
N ILE A 64 9.47 13.61 11.69
CA ILE A 64 9.79 12.75 12.82
C ILE A 64 11.31 12.52 12.84
N PRO A 65 12.00 12.75 13.98
CA PRO A 65 13.40 12.38 14.11
C PRO A 65 13.62 10.91 13.77
N GLU A 66 14.68 10.60 13.03
CA GLU A 66 14.98 9.25 12.51
C GLU A 66 14.82 8.14 13.56
N ALA A 67 15.34 8.35 14.77
CA ALA A 67 15.25 7.41 15.89
C ALA A 67 13.80 7.07 16.34
N ARG A 68 12.80 7.81 15.88
CA ARG A 68 11.37 7.57 16.16
C ARG A 68 10.57 7.21 14.90
N GLN A 69 11.21 7.16 13.74
CA GLN A 69 10.54 6.73 12.52
C GLN A 69 10.26 5.22 12.60
N LEU A 70 9.17 4.80 11.97
CA LEU A 70 8.90 3.38 11.72
C LEU A 70 9.81 2.93 10.59
N GLN A 71 10.68 1.98 10.87
CA GLN A 71 11.73 1.56 9.94
C GLN A 71 11.42 0.18 9.36
N TRP A 72 11.34 0.12 8.04
CA TRP A 72 10.97 -1.07 7.28
C TRP A 72 11.82 -1.19 6.01
N SER A 73 12.19 -2.42 5.66
CA SER A 73 12.58 -2.74 4.27
C SER A 73 11.33 -2.70 3.40
N GLU A 74 11.43 -2.11 2.20
CA GLU A 74 10.36 -2.14 1.21
C GLU A 74 10.03 -3.57 0.79
N THR A 75 11.04 -4.44 0.67
CA THR A 75 10.89 -5.87 0.35
C THR A 75 9.99 -6.55 1.38
N PHE A 76 10.20 -6.27 2.66
CA PHE A 76 9.41 -6.84 3.76
C PHE A 76 8.01 -6.27 3.81
N LEU A 77 7.87 -4.95 3.76
CA LEU A 77 6.57 -4.28 3.84
C LEU A 77 5.64 -4.71 2.70
N ASN A 78 6.20 -5.07 1.53
CA ASN A 78 5.43 -5.58 0.41
C ASN A 78 4.92 -7.01 0.55
N GLN A 79 5.47 -7.81 1.47
CA GLN A 79 4.97 -9.16 1.77
C GLN A 79 3.82 -9.18 2.78
N VAL A 80 3.61 -8.06 3.49
CA VAL A 80 2.61 -8.01 4.56
C VAL A 80 1.20 -7.90 3.99
N ASP A 81 0.29 -8.74 4.50
CA ASP A 81 -1.16 -8.57 4.30
C ASP A 81 -1.67 -7.43 5.19
N ILE A 82 -1.51 -6.19 4.69
CA ILE A 82 -1.87 -4.98 5.43
C ILE A 82 -3.38 -4.92 5.68
N ASP A 83 -4.21 -5.41 4.74
CA ASP A 83 -5.67 -5.36 4.87
C ASP A 83 -6.18 -6.27 5.98
N ALA A 84 -5.61 -7.48 6.12
CA ALA A 84 -5.93 -8.38 7.22
C ALA A 84 -5.56 -7.76 8.58
N ILE A 85 -4.39 -7.12 8.67
CA ILE A 85 -3.94 -6.47 9.90
C ILE A 85 -4.79 -5.22 10.20
N TYR A 86 -5.20 -4.47 9.18
CA TYR A 86 -6.10 -3.34 9.33
C TYR A 86 -7.46 -3.76 9.88
N LYS A 87 -8.04 -4.85 9.37
CA LYS A 87 -9.29 -5.41 9.89
C LYS A 87 -9.18 -5.74 11.38
N LYS A 88 -8.05 -6.34 11.78
CA LYS A 88 -7.77 -6.61 13.20
C LYS A 88 -7.61 -5.32 14.01
N TYR A 89 -6.88 -4.34 13.51
CA TYR A 89 -6.73 -3.03 14.16
C TYR A 89 -8.07 -2.35 14.43
N ILE A 90 -9.00 -2.36 13.45
CA ILE A 90 -10.35 -1.81 13.65
C ILE A 90 -11.17 -2.64 14.64
N ALA A 91 -11.08 -3.96 14.60
CA ALA A 91 -11.74 -4.84 15.56
C ALA A 91 -11.25 -4.61 17.00
N ASP A 92 -9.96 -4.28 17.16
CA ASP A 92 -9.34 -3.95 18.45
C ASP A 92 -9.64 -2.50 18.91
N GLY A 93 -10.51 -1.76 18.18
CA GLY A 93 -10.96 -0.41 18.54
C GLY A 93 -10.16 0.73 17.89
N GLY A 94 -9.35 0.42 16.88
CA GLY A 94 -8.58 1.37 16.09
C GLY A 94 -9.44 2.40 15.35
N LYS A 95 -8.86 3.57 15.07
CA LYS A 95 -9.51 4.65 14.31
C LYS A 95 -9.23 4.48 12.82
N LYS A 96 -10.28 4.50 11.99
CA LYS A 96 -10.20 4.24 10.54
C LYS A 96 -9.32 5.21 9.77
N ASP A 97 -9.39 6.50 10.10
CA ASP A 97 -8.71 7.55 9.34
C ASP A 97 -7.37 7.98 9.97
N ASP A 98 -6.82 7.15 10.86
CA ASP A 98 -5.55 7.41 11.55
C ASP A 98 -4.45 6.47 11.05
N ILE A 99 -3.87 6.85 9.91
CA ILE A 99 -2.79 6.10 9.24
C ILE A 99 -1.57 5.96 10.15
N LYS A 100 -1.23 6.99 10.94
CA LYS A 100 -0.07 6.95 11.81
C LYS A 100 -0.22 5.91 12.92
N SER A 101 -1.37 5.91 13.58
CA SER A 101 -1.68 4.91 14.62
C SER A 101 -1.74 3.51 14.02
N PHE A 102 -2.33 3.36 12.82
CA PHE A 102 -2.35 2.07 12.15
C PHE A 102 -0.95 1.59 11.73
N ALA A 103 -0.09 2.45 11.19
CA ALA A 103 1.28 2.10 10.81
C ALA A 103 2.10 1.61 12.02
N ALA A 104 1.93 2.24 13.18
CA ALA A 104 2.56 1.79 14.42
C ALA A 104 2.01 0.41 14.86
N TYR A 105 0.69 0.21 14.77
CA TYR A 105 0.05 -1.08 15.04
C TYR A 105 0.55 -2.18 14.09
N LEU A 106 0.63 -1.89 12.79
CA LEU A 106 1.16 -2.76 11.76
C LEU A 106 2.58 -3.20 12.11
N THR A 107 3.44 -2.25 12.49
CA THR A 107 4.84 -2.51 12.86
C THR A 107 4.97 -3.48 14.03
N GLN A 108 4.05 -3.43 14.99
CA GLN A 108 4.07 -4.29 16.17
C GLN A 108 3.41 -5.66 15.95
N ASN A 109 2.49 -5.77 14.98
CA ASN A 109 1.62 -6.95 14.84
C ASN A 109 1.80 -7.70 13.51
N ALA A 110 2.56 -7.15 12.54
CA ALA A 110 2.86 -7.86 11.31
C ALA A 110 3.62 -9.15 11.62
N PRO A 111 3.27 -10.28 10.99
CA PRO A 111 3.99 -11.52 11.21
C PRO A 111 5.42 -11.41 10.66
N THR A 112 6.37 -12.10 11.30
CA THR A 112 7.71 -12.30 10.74
C THR A 112 7.61 -13.31 9.59
N PRO A 113 8.04 -12.97 8.36
CA PRO A 113 8.00 -13.91 7.24
C PRO A 113 8.90 -15.13 7.50
N ASP A 114 8.46 -16.35 7.16
CA ASP A 114 9.24 -17.57 7.39
C ASP A 114 10.61 -17.55 6.66
N ASN A 115 10.67 -16.88 5.50
CA ASN A 115 11.86 -16.72 4.66
C ASN A 115 12.60 -15.39 4.89
N TRP A 116 12.45 -14.77 6.06
CA TRP A 116 13.03 -13.45 6.34
C TRP A 116 14.56 -13.44 6.19
N GLN A 117 15.25 -14.54 6.53
CA GLN A 117 16.71 -14.61 6.42
C GLN A 117 17.17 -14.53 4.97
N GLU A 118 16.49 -15.22 4.05
CA GLU A 118 16.79 -15.16 2.62
C GLU A 118 16.54 -13.76 2.07
N MET A 119 15.45 -13.12 2.49
CA MET A 119 15.12 -11.75 2.09
C MET A 119 16.20 -10.76 2.54
N VAL A 120 16.63 -10.83 3.81
CA VAL A 120 17.72 -9.98 4.33
C VAL A 120 19.04 -10.21 3.59
N LYS A 121 19.41 -11.47 3.33
CA LYS A 121 20.62 -11.79 2.56
C LYS A 121 20.57 -11.17 1.15
N SER A 122 19.40 -11.23 0.51
CA SER A 122 19.18 -10.64 -0.81
C SER A 122 19.25 -9.11 -0.77
N ASP A 123 18.62 -8.48 0.22
CA ASP A 123 18.62 -7.02 0.37
C ASP A 123 20.07 -6.52 0.65
N ILE A 124 20.82 -7.16 1.55
CA ILE A 124 22.22 -6.80 1.85
C ILE A 124 23.13 -6.95 0.63
N ALA A 125 23.01 -8.06 -0.11
CA ALA A 125 23.79 -8.26 -1.33
C ALA A 125 23.48 -7.20 -2.39
N LYS A 126 22.22 -6.79 -2.52
CA LYS A 126 21.79 -5.75 -3.46
C LYS A 126 22.26 -4.36 -3.05
N ASP A 127 22.15 -4.03 -1.77
CA ASP A 127 22.40 -2.67 -1.27
C ASP A 127 23.90 -2.39 -1.03
N TYR A 128 24.67 -3.42 -0.67
CA TYR A 128 26.08 -3.27 -0.27
C TYR A 128 27.08 -4.10 -1.07
N ASP A 129 26.63 -4.99 -1.97
CA ASP A 129 27.48 -5.98 -2.66
C ASP A 129 28.23 -6.92 -1.70
N GLU A 130 27.64 -7.16 -0.52
CA GLU A 130 28.23 -7.98 0.54
C GLU A 130 27.52 -9.34 0.67
N LYS A 131 28.31 -10.38 0.96
CA LYS A 131 27.79 -11.74 1.18
C LYS A 131 27.69 -12.03 2.67
N VAL A 132 26.46 -12.26 3.13
CA VAL A 132 26.19 -12.70 4.51
C VAL A 132 26.77 -14.08 4.76
N SER A 133 27.60 -14.21 5.80
CA SER A 133 28.17 -15.48 6.26
C SER A 133 27.31 -16.14 7.34
N LYS A 134 26.77 -15.34 8.27
CA LYS A 134 26.05 -15.80 9.45
C LYS A 134 25.03 -14.77 9.92
N ILE A 135 23.96 -15.26 10.55
CA ILE A 135 22.95 -14.44 11.22
C ILE A 135 22.73 -15.03 12.61
N GLU A 136 22.92 -14.24 13.66
CA GLU A 136 22.78 -14.68 15.06
C GLU A 136 21.71 -13.85 15.78
N LEU A 137 20.86 -14.53 16.56
CA LEU A 137 19.86 -13.87 17.39
C LEU A 137 20.57 -13.09 18.50
N LEU A 138 20.22 -11.81 18.64
CA LEU A 138 20.61 -10.99 19.78
C LEU A 138 19.52 -11.05 20.85
N GLN A 139 18.34 -10.52 20.52
CA GLN A 139 17.20 -10.44 21.43
C GLN A 139 15.91 -10.19 20.63
N ASP A 140 14.82 -10.85 21.03
CA ASP A 140 13.49 -10.66 20.41
C ASP A 140 13.54 -10.85 18.88
N ASP A 141 13.19 -9.82 18.12
CA ASP A 141 13.25 -9.82 16.65
C ASP A 141 14.60 -9.28 16.10
N LEU A 142 15.59 -9.00 16.95
CA LEU A 142 16.87 -8.41 16.53
C LEU A 142 17.97 -9.45 16.35
N TYR A 143 18.65 -9.37 15.20
CA TYR A 143 19.70 -10.30 14.81
C TYR A 143 20.95 -9.55 14.34
N GLN A 144 22.13 -10.03 14.74
CA GLN A 144 23.40 -9.60 14.19
C GLN A 144 23.68 -10.36 12.89
N VAL A 145 23.91 -9.61 11.81
CA VAL A 145 24.39 -10.15 10.55
C VAL A 145 25.92 -10.02 10.50
N TYR A 146 26.57 -11.06 9.99
CA TYR A 146 28.01 -11.11 9.77
C TYR A 146 28.32 -11.28 8.29
N ILE A 147 29.46 -10.74 7.86
CA ILE A 147 30.02 -10.91 6.52
C ILE A 147 31.44 -11.47 6.63
N GLU A 148 31.94 -12.03 5.54
CA GLU A 148 33.36 -12.40 5.42
C GLU A 148 34.15 -11.24 4.81
N LYS A 149 35.15 -10.74 5.52
CA LYS A 149 36.05 -9.69 5.06
C LYS A 149 37.49 -10.08 5.38
N ASP A 150 38.34 -10.09 4.35
CA ASP A 150 39.75 -10.48 4.45
C ASP A 150 39.95 -11.86 5.13
N GLY A 151 39.05 -12.82 4.85
CA GLY A 151 39.08 -14.16 5.42
C GLY A 151 38.65 -14.25 6.89
N SER A 152 38.11 -13.17 7.46
CA SER A 152 37.57 -13.13 8.82
C SER A 152 36.08 -12.83 8.81
N GLU A 153 35.33 -13.52 9.68
CA GLU A 153 33.91 -13.21 9.91
C GLU A 153 33.80 -12.01 10.87
N ILE A 154 33.14 -10.93 10.42
CA ILE A 154 32.97 -9.70 11.22
C ILE A 154 31.49 -9.29 11.31
N PRO A 155 31.05 -8.70 12.43
CA PRO A 155 29.71 -8.13 12.54
C PRO A 155 29.56 -6.98 11.54
N TYR A 156 28.41 -6.90 10.89
CA TYR A 156 28.15 -5.93 9.82
C TYR A 156 26.98 -5.01 10.13
N VAL A 157 25.77 -5.56 10.19
CA VAL A 157 24.53 -4.80 10.49
C VAL A 157 23.69 -5.55 11.51
N VAL A 158 22.89 -4.82 12.27
CA VAL A 158 21.79 -5.39 13.07
C VAL A 158 20.51 -5.27 12.26
N VAL A 159 19.75 -6.35 12.19
CA VAL A 159 18.48 -6.43 11.44
C VAL A 159 17.32 -6.79 12.35
N ASN A 160 16.16 -6.20 12.08
CA ASN A 160 14.90 -6.64 12.66
C ASN A 160 14.24 -7.68 11.73
N SER A 161 14.01 -8.90 12.21
CA SER A 161 13.46 -10.01 11.42
C SER A 161 12.02 -9.74 10.95
N ARG A 162 11.25 -8.92 11.68
CA ARG A 162 9.85 -8.61 11.36
C ARG A 162 9.75 -7.55 10.27
N THR A 163 10.52 -6.47 10.39
CA THR A 163 10.44 -5.33 9.45
C THR A 163 11.48 -5.39 8.34
N GLY A 164 12.47 -6.27 8.45
CA GLY A 164 13.61 -6.38 7.53
C GLY A 164 14.54 -5.18 7.53
N TYR A 165 14.25 -4.17 8.35
CA TYR A 165 15.09 -3.00 8.44
C TYR A 165 16.40 -3.35 9.14
N TYR A 166 17.50 -2.82 8.62
CA TYR A 166 18.83 -2.96 9.19
C TYR A 166 19.55 -1.62 9.27
N HIS A 167 20.43 -1.55 10.26
CA HIS A 167 21.38 -0.47 10.49
C HIS A 167 22.72 -1.08 10.90
N GLY A 168 23.81 -0.60 10.31
CA GLY A 168 25.18 -0.82 10.75
C GLY A 168 26.00 0.44 10.63
#